data_AF-B0EGV4-F1
#
_entry.id   AF-B0EGV4-F1
#
_cell.length_a   1.000
_cell.length_b   1.000
_cell.length_c   1.000
_cell.angle_alpha   90.00
_cell.angle_beta   90.00
_cell.angle_gamma   90.00
#
_symmetry.space_group_name_H-M   'P 1'
#
loop_
_entity.id
_entity.type
_entity.pdbx_description
1 polymer ?
#
loop_
_entity_poly.entity_id
_entity_poly.type
_entity_poly.pdbx_seq_one_letter_code
_entity_poly.pdbx_strand_id
1 'polypeptide(L)'
;MIDEGKEIKQLTGRKYRKRYSQFREEVYILDRGLKVLNKRRNLKGFLWGYVAIILGVIATLLTLLWMVQLVLWTILKIFPFVDWIMQWMTGPIAFFGAIIYGIFAGYLLLCSFKAVVYVGFRFALGFVFYPFEVSNTYMNAFCFNGILLVLIAFGVNQFSSETFSNFLTGSSFHSFMGEAITQLRYVKYIYKYAPFVMPILCVLMLVFMLLSKLLCKNKREKDALDILLEYENIKPTN
;
A
#
# COMPACT_ATOMS: atom_id res chain seq x y z
N MET A 1 -46.62 -5.20 -20.96
CA MET A 1 -46.16 -4.59 -19.70
C MET A 1 -45.80 -5.72 -18.77
N ILE A 2 -44.50 -5.90 -18.53
CA ILE A 2 -43.95 -7.03 -17.77
C ILE A 2 -44.31 -6.81 -16.28
N ASP A 3 -44.80 -7.88 -15.64
CA ASP A 3 -45.30 -7.95 -14.26
C ASP A 3 -44.14 -7.81 -13.25
N GLU A 4 -43.43 -6.68 -13.27
CA GLU A 4 -42.28 -6.39 -12.38
C GLU A 4 -42.70 -6.41 -10.90
N GLY A 5 -43.97 -6.14 -10.60
CA GLY A 5 -44.51 -6.12 -9.24
C GLY A 5 -44.61 -7.50 -8.57
N LYS A 6 -44.76 -8.60 -9.33
CA LYS A 6 -44.83 -9.96 -8.77
C LYS A 6 -43.48 -10.62 -8.57
N GLU A 7 -42.48 -10.36 -9.41
CA GLU A 7 -41.13 -10.92 -9.22
C GLU A 7 -40.44 -10.36 -7.96
N ILE A 8 -40.70 -9.09 -7.61
CA ILE A 8 -40.08 -8.45 -6.43
C ILE A 8 -40.56 -9.09 -5.12
N LYS A 9 -41.79 -9.63 -5.07
CA LYS A 9 -42.36 -10.23 -3.85
C LYS A 9 -41.85 -11.65 -3.52
N GLN A 10 -41.20 -12.35 -4.45
CA GLN A 10 -40.78 -13.75 -4.25
C GLN A 10 -39.28 -13.96 -3.99
N LEU A 11 -38.47 -12.90 -4.02
CA LEU A 11 -37.05 -13.01 -3.70
C LEU A 11 -36.85 -13.09 -2.17
N THR A 12 -36.82 -14.31 -1.66
CA THR A 12 -36.36 -14.63 -0.29
C THR A 12 -35.10 -13.82 0.04
N GLY A 13 -35.03 -13.19 1.22
CA GLY A 13 -33.99 -12.18 1.55
C GLY A 13 -32.53 -12.63 1.38
N ARG A 14 -32.24 -13.94 1.30
CA ARG A 14 -30.92 -14.49 0.97
C ARG A 14 -30.60 -14.41 -0.53
N LYS A 15 -31.58 -14.71 -1.41
CA LYS A 15 -31.46 -14.57 -2.87
C LYS A 15 -31.42 -13.09 -3.28
N TYR A 16 -32.22 -12.24 -2.64
CA TYR A 16 -32.20 -10.79 -2.85
C TYR A 16 -30.82 -10.18 -2.50
N ARG A 17 -30.26 -10.52 -1.33
CA ARG A 17 -28.91 -10.07 -0.93
C ARG A 17 -27.82 -10.51 -1.93
N LYS A 18 -27.92 -11.72 -2.48
CA LYS A 18 -26.99 -12.22 -3.48
C LYS A 18 -27.09 -11.44 -4.81
N ARG A 19 -28.31 -11.27 -5.35
CA ARG A 19 -28.54 -10.48 -6.58
C ARG A 19 -28.13 -9.01 -6.40
N TYR A 20 -28.46 -8.40 -5.27
CA TYR A 20 -28.07 -7.03 -4.97
C TYR A 20 -26.54 -6.87 -4.83
N SER A 21 -25.84 -7.88 -4.31
CA SER A 21 -24.37 -7.90 -4.29
C SER A 21 -23.77 -8.02 -5.69
N GLN A 22 -24.34 -8.87 -6.56
CA GLN A 22 -23.89 -9.03 -7.95
C GLN A 22 -24.11 -7.76 -8.76
N PHE A 23 -25.30 -7.16 -8.65
CA PHE A 23 -25.60 -5.88 -9.29
C PHE A 23 -24.64 -4.77 -8.84
N ARG A 24 -24.33 -4.69 -7.54
CA ARG A 24 -23.33 -3.72 -7.04
C ARG A 24 -21.94 -3.95 -7.60
N GLU A 25 -21.56 -5.21 -7.81
CA GLU A 25 -20.26 -5.56 -8.43
C GLU A 25 -20.22 -5.15 -9.90
N GLU A 26 -21.28 -5.43 -10.67
CA GLU A 26 -21.40 -5.03 -12.08
C GLU A 26 -21.37 -3.51 -12.27
N VAL A 27 -22.15 -2.76 -11.46
CA VAL A 27 -22.14 -1.29 -11.48
C VAL A 27 -20.76 -0.73 -11.09
N TYR A 28 -20.09 -1.34 -10.10
CA TYR A 28 -18.75 -0.94 -9.68
C TYR A 28 -17.70 -1.14 -10.79
N ILE A 29 -17.76 -2.28 -11.49
CA ILE A 29 -16.87 -2.57 -12.63
C ILE A 29 -17.11 -1.57 -13.76
N LEU A 30 -18.37 -1.25 -14.08
CA LEU A 30 -18.74 -0.30 -15.12
C LEU A 30 -18.22 1.12 -14.79
N ASP A 31 -18.45 1.62 -13.57
CA ASP A 31 -17.97 2.92 -13.13
C ASP A 31 -16.43 3.02 -13.16
N ARG A 32 -15.72 1.95 -12.75
CA ARG A 32 -14.27 1.86 -12.93
C ARG A 32 -13.85 1.94 -14.39
N GLY A 33 -14.54 1.23 -15.28
CA GLY A 33 -14.29 1.28 -16.73
C GLY A 33 -14.43 2.70 -17.30
N LEU A 34 -15.52 3.39 -16.96
CA LEU A 34 -15.78 4.77 -17.38
C LEU A 34 -14.71 5.74 -16.87
N LYS A 35 -14.29 5.61 -15.60
CA LYS A 35 -13.21 6.43 -15.01
C LYS A 35 -11.89 6.25 -15.76
N VAL A 36 -11.54 5.02 -16.16
CA VAL A 36 -10.31 4.74 -16.92
C VAL A 36 -10.37 5.34 -18.32
N LEU A 37 -11.50 5.19 -19.03
CA LEU A 37 -11.70 5.79 -20.36
C LEU A 37 -11.62 7.32 -20.30
N ASN A 38 -12.28 7.93 -19.31
CA ASN A 38 -12.25 9.37 -19.12
C ASN A 38 -10.83 9.88 -18.82
N LYS A 39 -10.03 9.12 -18.06
CA LYS A 39 -8.64 9.44 -17.78
C LYS A 39 -7.75 9.35 -19.03
N ARG A 40 -7.96 8.36 -19.90
CA ARG A 40 -7.22 8.20 -21.18
C ARG A 40 -7.53 9.30 -22.20
N ARG A 41 -8.75 9.83 -22.19
CA ARG A 41 -9.18 10.92 -23.07
C ARG A 41 -8.46 12.26 -22.79
N ASN A 42 -7.90 12.45 -21.60
CA ASN A 42 -7.15 13.66 -21.25
C ASN A 42 -5.70 13.60 -21.78
N LEU A 43 -5.37 14.42 -22.79
CA LEU A 43 -4.03 14.53 -23.40
C LEU A 43 -2.88 14.86 -22.43
N LYS A 44 -3.16 15.31 -21.20
CA LYS A 44 -2.16 15.50 -20.13
C LYS A 44 -1.43 14.20 -19.73
N GLY A 45 -1.89 13.03 -20.21
CA GLY A 45 -1.32 11.72 -19.90
C GLY A 45 0.09 11.47 -20.43
N PHE A 46 0.53 12.11 -21.52
CA PHE A 46 1.83 11.79 -22.14
C PHE A 46 3.02 12.25 -21.29
N LEU A 47 3.05 13.53 -20.89
CA LEU A 47 4.10 14.06 -19.99
C LEU A 47 4.08 13.37 -18.63
N TRP A 48 2.90 13.06 -18.11
CA TRP A 48 2.75 12.30 -16.86
C TRP A 48 3.34 10.89 -16.96
N GLY A 49 3.29 10.28 -18.15
CA GLY A 49 3.88 8.97 -18.42
C GLY A 49 5.40 8.95 -18.21
N TYR A 50 6.13 9.92 -18.77
CA TYR A 50 7.59 10.00 -18.61
C TYR A 50 8.00 10.24 -17.16
N VAL A 51 7.31 11.15 -16.47
CA VAL A 51 7.55 11.42 -15.04
C VAL A 51 7.31 10.16 -14.21
N ALA A 52 6.24 9.40 -14.51
CA ALA A 52 5.94 8.16 -13.82
C ALA A 52 7.01 7.08 -14.03
N ILE A 53 7.60 7.00 -15.23
CA ILE A 53 8.69 6.04 -15.53
C ILE A 53 9.95 6.41 -14.74
N ILE A 54 10.36 7.68 -14.76
CA ILE A 54 11.55 8.16 -14.03
C ILE A 54 11.38 7.91 -12.53
N LEU A 55 10.21 8.26 -11.97
CA LEU A 55 9.89 8.03 -10.57
C LEU A 55 9.86 6.53 -10.24
N GLY A 56 9.39 5.69 -11.16
CA GLY A 56 9.44 4.24 -11.06
C GLY A 56 10.86 3.70 -10.93
N VAL A 57 11.78 4.14 -11.81
CA VAL A 57 13.20 3.73 -11.76
C VAL A 57 13.85 4.13 -10.43
N ILE A 58 13.63 5.37 -9.98
CA ILE A 58 14.15 5.84 -8.69
C ILE A 58 13.58 5.00 -7.53
N ALA A 59 12.28 4.72 -7.55
CA ALA A 59 11.63 3.88 -6.55
C ALA A 59 12.19 2.45 -6.54
N THR A 60 12.50 1.88 -7.70
CA THR A 60 13.13 0.55 -7.80
C THR A 60 14.53 0.55 -7.17
N LEU A 61 15.35 1.56 -7.46
CA LEU A 61 16.68 1.70 -6.86
C LEU A 61 16.60 1.85 -5.34
N LEU A 62 15.70 2.70 -4.83
CA LEU A 62 15.46 2.85 -3.39
C LEU A 62 15.01 1.54 -2.73
N THR A 63 14.15 0.77 -3.40
CA THR A 63 13.72 -0.55 -2.91
C THR A 63 14.91 -1.49 -2.78
N LEU A 64 15.78 -1.55 -3.80
CA LEU A 64 16.96 -2.41 -3.79
C LEU A 64 17.92 -2.02 -2.66
N LEU A 65 18.18 -0.73 -2.46
CA LEU A 65 19.01 -0.24 -1.36
C LEU A 65 18.42 -0.60 0.01
N TRP A 66 17.11 -0.46 0.18
CA TRP A 66 16.41 -0.93 1.39
C TRP A 66 16.60 -2.43 1.59
N MET A 67 16.41 -3.26 0.56
CA MET A 67 16.60 -4.71 0.66
C MET A 67 18.02 -5.08 1.09
N VAL A 68 19.04 -4.43 0.51
CA VAL A 68 20.45 -4.64 0.89
C VAL A 68 20.67 -4.26 2.35
N GLN A 69 20.20 -3.09 2.79
CA GLN A 69 20.33 -2.64 4.18
C GLN A 69 19.61 -3.60 5.15
N LEU A 70 18.41 -4.08 4.81
CA LEU A 70 17.65 -5.01 5.64
C LEU A 70 18.36 -6.35 5.81
N VAL A 71 18.91 -6.91 4.74
CA VAL A 71 19.62 -8.18 4.82
C VAL A 71 20.94 -8.02 5.57
N LEU A 72 21.76 -7.05 5.21
CA LEU A 72 23.11 -6.89 5.75
C LEU A 72 23.13 -6.40 7.20
N TRP A 73 22.27 -5.43 7.54
CA TRP A 73 22.26 -4.81 8.87
C TRP A 73 21.18 -5.39 9.78
N THR A 74 19.91 -5.38 9.36
CA THR A 74 18.81 -5.77 10.25
C THR A 74 18.81 -7.27 10.57
N ILE A 75 19.10 -8.12 9.57
CA ILE A 75 19.11 -9.58 9.74
C ILE A 75 20.50 -10.10 10.13
N LEU A 76 21.53 -9.80 9.32
CA LEU A 76 22.86 -10.39 9.49
C LEU A 76 23.75 -9.62 10.48
N LYS A 77 23.47 -8.33 10.74
CA LYS A 77 24.28 -7.45 11.59
C LYS A 77 25.78 -7.41 11.23
N ILE A 78 26.11 -7.57 9.95
CA ILE A 78 27.51 -7.64 9.48
C ILE A 78 28.03 -6.25 9.13
N PHE A 79 27.36 -5.56 8.22
CA PHE A 79 27.85 -4.27 7.69
C PHE A 79 26.69 -3.33 7.32
N PRO A 80 26.59 -2.14 7.95
CA PRO A 80 25.55 -1.18 7.66
C PRO A 80 25.93 -0.28 6.48
N PHE A 81 25.78 -0.78 5.25
CA PHE A 81 26.27 -0.12 4.03
C PHE A 81 25.73 1.31 3.84
N VAL A 82 24.41 1.50 3.85
CA VAL A 82 23.79 2.80 3.56
C VAL A 82 24.04 3.78 4.71
N ASP A 83 23.96 3.28 5.94
CA ASP A 83 24.22 4.02 7.18
C ASP A 83 25.67 4.53 7.27
N TRP A 84 26.64 3.72 6.81
CA TRP A 84 28.05 4.12 6.72
C TRP A 84 28.26 5.25 5.70
N ILE A 85 27.60 5.17 4.54
CA ILE A 85 27.62 6.26 3.54
C ILE A 85 27.06 7.55 4.15
N MET A 86 25.92 7.47 4.86
CA MET A 86 25.31 8.62 5.52
C MET A 86 26.24 9.23 6.59
N GLN A 87 26.91 8.39 7.39
CA GLN A 87 27.89 8.84 8.38
C GLN A 87 29.10 9.54 7.76
N TRP A 88 29.57 9.06 6.62
CA TRP A 88 30.66 9.72 5.90
C TRP A 88 30.25 11.11 5.41
N MET A 89 28.98 11.30 5.04
CA MET A 89 28.43 12.60 4.63
C MET A 89 28.23 13.58 5.79
N THR A 90 28.21 13.11 7.04
CA THR A 90 28.08 13.96 8.25
C THR A 90 29.27 14.89 8.54
N GLY A 91 30.36 14.79 7.79
CA GLY A 91 31.48 15.72 7.88
C GLY A 91 31.14 17.09 7.25
N PRO A 92 31.71 17.44 6.08
CA PRO A 92 31.55 18.77 5.50
C PRO A 92 30.13 19.09 5.02
N ILE A 93 29.24 18.10 4.90
CA ILE A 93 27.90 18.30 4.33
C ILE A 93 26.80 17.53 5.06
N ALA A 94 26.80 17.63 6.40
CA ALA A 94 25.86 16.93 7.28
C ALA A 94 24.38 17.06 6.92
N PHE A 95 23.98 18.18 6.32
CA PHE A 95 22.61 18.40 5.86
C PHE A 95 22.15 17.37 4.81
N PHE A 96 23.04 16.91 3.91
CA PHE A 96 22.67 15.89 2.92
C PHE A 96 22.40 14.53 3.55
N GLY A 97 23.13 14.15 4.61
CA GLY A 97 22.86 12.91 5.34
C GLY A 97 21.43 12.87 5.87
N ALA A 98 20.97 13.98 6.47
CA ALA A 98 19.60 14.11 6.97
C ALA A 98 18.55 14.09 5.84
N ILE A 99 18.83 14.74 4.70
CA ILE A 99 17.93 14.67 3.53
C ILE A 99 17.80 13.25 3.01
N ILE A 100 18.91 12.53 2.85
CA ILE A 100 18.91 11.16 2.34
C ILE A 100 18.15 10.25 3.31
N TYR A 101 18.38 10.39 4.62
CA TYR A 101 17.59 9.69 5.64
C TYR A 101 16.09 9.98 5.47
N GLY A 102 15.71 11.25 5.30
CA GLY A 102 14.33 11.67 5.07
C GLY A 102 13.72 11.08 3.78
N ILE A 103 14.50 10.97 2.70
CA ILE A 103 14.07 10.32 1.45
C ILE A 103 13.84 8.82 1.68
N PHE A 104 14.72 8.13 2.42
CA PHE A 104 14.57 6.71 2.71
C PHE A 104 13.35 6.41 3.58
N ALA A 105 13.16 7.15 4.67
CA ALA A 105 12.01 7.00 5.57
C ALA A 105 10.70 7.43 4.89
N GLY A 106 10.73 8.56 4.18
CA GLY A 106 9.59 9.06 3.39
C GLY A 106 9.18 8.11 2.28
N TYR A 107 10.13 7.44 1.63
CA TYR A 107 9.85 6.43 0.61
C TYR A 107 9.03 5.26 1.18
N LEU A 108 9.42 4.71 2.35
CA LEU A 108 8.64 3.66 3.01
C LEU A 108 7.24 4.15 3.37
N LEU A 109 7.12 5.38 3.88
CA LEU A 109 5.83 5.97 4.24
C LEU A 109 4.91 6.13 3.01
N LEU A 110 5.45 6.58 1.87
CA LEU A 110 4.70 6.70 0.62
C LEU A 110 4.26 5.33 0.08
N CYS A 111 5.12 4.31 0.20
CA CYS A 111 4.77 2.93 -0.13
C CYS A 111 3.61 2.43 0.74
N SER A 112 3.68 2.67 2.06
CA SER A 112 2.61 2.34 3.00
C SER A 112 1.31 3.10 2.74
N PHE A 113 1.38 4.39 2.41
CA PHE A 113 0.20 5.18 2.01
C PHE A 113 -0.47 4.54 0.79
N LYS A 114 0.31 4.18 -0.22
CA LYS A 114 -0.19 3.47 -1.40
C LYS A 114 -0.79 2.12 -1.02
N ALA A 115 -0.22 1.40 -0.06
CA ALA A 115 -0.80 0.15 0.43
C ALA A 115 -2.20 0.34 1.04
N VAL A 116 -2.41 1.39 1.86
CA VAL A 116 -3.73 1.69 2.45
C VAL A 116 -4.76 2.09 1.38
N VAL A 117 -4.33 2.81 0.33
CA VAL A 117 -5.21 3.22 -0.77
C VAL A 117 -5.64 2.04 -1.64
N TYR A 118 -4.71 1.17 -2.01
CA TYR A 118 -4.96 0.09 -2.97
C TYR A 118 -5.43 -1.20 -2.30
N VAL A 119 -4.99 -1.47 -1.08
CA VAL A 119 -5.29 -2.73 -0.40
C VAL A 119 -6.45 -2.55 0.55
N GLY A 120 -7.67 -2.62 -0.01
CA GLY A 120 -8.85 -2.96 0.76
C GLY A 120 -8.75 -4.42 1.18
N PHE A 121 -7.99 -4.73 2.23
CA PHE A 121 -7.91 -6.08 2.76
C PHE A 121 -9.31 -6.48 3.25
N ARG A 122 -9.92 -7.48 2.60
CA ARG A 122 -10.94 -8.30 3.26
C ARG A 122 -10.18 -9.24 4.17
N PHE A 123 -9.99 -8.86 5.42
CA PHE A 123 -9.39 -9.77 6.39
C PHE A 123 -10.31 -11.01 6.50
N ALA A 124 -9.73 -12.20 6.61
CA ALA A 124 -10.47 -13.47 6.68
C ALA A 124 -11.50 -13.54 7.83
N LEU A 125 -11.46 -12.58 8.75
CA LEU A 125 -12.36 -12.42 9.90
C LEU A 125 -13.63 -11.60 9.61
N GLY A 126 -13.96 -11.32 8.35
CA GLY A 126 -15.23 -10.68 7.97
C GLY A 126 -15.27 -9.16 8.06
N PHE A 127 -14.17 -8.51 8.47
CA PHE A 127 -14.03 -7.06 8.39
C PHE A 127 -13.59 -6.65 6.98
N VAL A 128 -14.44 -5.86 6.32
CA VAL A 128 -14.12 -5.22 5.04
C VAL A 128 -13.54 -3.84 5.35
N PHE A 129 -12.23 -3.68 5.17
CA PHE A 129 -11.63 -2.35 5.19
C PHE A 129 -12.09 -1.58 3.95
N TYR A 130 -12.69 -0.41 4.16
CA TYR A 130 -13.16 0.43 3.07
C TYR A 130 -11.94 1.09 2.41
N PRO A 131 -11.69 0.85 1.11
CA PRO A 131 -10.55 1.42 0.42
C PRO A 131 -10.67 2.95 0.36
N PHE A 132 -9.54 3.64 0.34
CA PHE A 132 -9.53 5.08 0.20
C PHE A 132 -9.88 5.47 -1.25
N GLU A 133 -11.08 6.00 -1.47
CA GLU A 133 -11.50 6.54 -2.76
C GLU A 133 -11.50 8.07 -2.72
N VAL A 134 -10.73 8.69 -3.62
CA VAL A 134 -10.76 10.14 -3.81
C VAL A 134 -12.19 10.54 -4.18
N SER A 135 -12.76 11.47 -3.41
CA SER A 135 -14.13 12.03 -3.53
C SER A 135 -15.33 11.11 -3.18
N ASN A 136 -15.13 9.87 -2.73
CA ASN A 136 -16.24 8.96 -2.40
C ASN A 136 -16.10 8.27 -1.03
N THR A 137 -15.08 8.63 -0.25
CA THR A 137 -14.86 8.02 1.08
C THR A 137 -15.75 8.66 2.14
N TYR A 138 -16.58 7.84 2.80
CA TYR A 138 -17.35 8.27 3.98
C TYR A 138 -16.42 8.78 5.09
N MET A 139 -16.82 9.82 5.82
CA MET A 139 -16.00 10.44 6.89
C MET A 139 -15.48 9.41 7.93
N ASN A 140 -16.33 8.45 8.33
CA ASN A 140 -15.91 7.39 9.26
C ASN A 140 -14.80 6.49 8.68
N ALA A 141 -14.93 6.10 7.40
CA ALA A 141 -13.91 5.32 6.71
C ALA A 141 -12.61 6.11 6.52
N PHE A 142 -12.71 7.43 6.30
CA PHE A 142 -11.56 8.32 6.24
C PHE A 142 -10.81 8.38 7.58
N CYS A 143 -11.52 8.61 8.70
CA CYS A 143 -10.92 8.66 10.03
C CYS A 143 -10.24 7.34 10.41
N PHE A 144 -10.87 6.20 10.13
CA PHE A 144 -10.29 4.89 10.40
C PHE A 144 -8.99 4.65 9.63
N ASN A 145 -8.99 4.91 8.32
CA ASN A 145 -7.78 4.81 7.49
C ASN A 145 -6.70 5.82 7.91
N GLY A 146 -7.09 7.02 8.36
CA GLY A 146 -6.18 8.02 8.92
C GLY A 146 -5.47 7.52 10.18
N ILE A 147 -6.20 6.89 11.11
CA ILE A 147 -5.61 6.29 12.32
C ILE A 147 -4.62 5.18 11.94
N LEU A 148 -5.00 4.30 11.00
CA LEU A 148 -4.08 3.27 10.49
C LEU A 148 -2.81 3.89 9.91
N LEU A 149 -2.94 4.99 9.15
CA LEU A 149 -1.79 5.65 8.55
C LEU A 149 -0.84 6.25 9.61
N VAL A 150 -1.38 6.85 10.67
CA VAL A 150 -0.59 7.37 11.79
C VAL A 150 0.15 6.24 12.51
N LEU A 151 -0.51 5.11 12.74
CA LEU A 151 0.12 3.93 13.34
C LEU A 151 1.24 3.37 12.45
N ILE A 152 1.03 3.29 11.15
CA ILE A 152 2.05 2.85 10.21
C ILE A 152 3.21 3.85 10.16
N ALA A 153 2.94 5.16 10.16
CA ALA A 153 3.97 6.18 10.18
C ALA A 153 4.87 6.04 11.41
N PHE A 154 4.29 5.79 12.59
CA PHE A 154 5.06 5.54 13.80
C PHE A 154 5.93 4.28 13.67
N GLY A 155 5.37 3.17 13.19
CA GLY A 155 6.12 1.93 12.96
C GLY A 155 7.26 2.05 11.94
N VAL A 156 7.05 2.80 10.85
CA VAL A 156 8.07 3.09 9.83
C VAL A 156 9.20 3.92 10.44
N ASN A 157 8.89 4.94 11.23
CA ASN A 157 9.90 5.75 11.91
C ASN A 157 10.73 4.95 12.90
N GLN A 158 10.08 4.12 13.73
CA GLN A 158 10.76 3.21 14.65
C GLN A 158 11.69 2.23 13.92
N PHE A 159 11.20 1.62 12.83
CA PHE A 159 11.99 0.68 12.05
C PHE A 159 13.20 1.35 11.38
N SER A 160 12.99 2.55 10.85
CA SER A 160 14.05 3.36 10.26
C SER A 160 15.08 3.80 11.30
N SER A 161 14.66 4.19 12.51
CA SER A 161 15.58 4.61 13.57
C SER A 161 16.49 3.49 14.06
N GLU A 162 15.98 2.25 14.10
CA GLU A 162 16.78 1.08 14.46
C GLU A 162 17.73 0.66 13.32
N THR A 163 17.26 0.76 12.08
CA THR A 163 18.03 0.35 10.90
C THR A 163 19.19 1.31 10.58
N PHE A 164 19.07 2.58 10.97
CA PHE A 164 20.09 3.63 10.81
C PHE A 164 20.59 4.16 12.16
N SER A 165 20.74 3.27 13.14
CA SER A 165 21.06 3.65 14.51
C SER A 165 22.41 4.36 14.64
N ASN A 166 23.42 3.97 13.86
CA ASN A 166 24.74 4.59 13.97
C ASN A 166 24.76 6.00 13.35
N PHE A 167 24.07 6.24 12.23
CA PHE A 167 23.91 7.60 11.69
C PHE A 167 23.13 8.52 12.64
N LEU A 168 22.10 7.99 13.29
CA LEU A 168 21.25 8.78 14.19
C LEU A 168 21.83 8.94 15.59
N THR A 169 22.95 8.29 15.92
CA THR A 169 23.59 8.36 17.23
C THR A 169 23.92 9.82 17.57
N GLY A 170 23.48 10.29 18.74
CA GLY A 170 23.66 11.68 19.17
C GLY A 170 22.58 12.66 18.66
N SER A 171 21.61 12.20 17.87
CA SER A 171 20.44 13.01 17.50
C SER A 171 19.33 12.92 18.54
N SER A 172 18.58 14.02 18.73
CA SER A 172 17.40 14.03 19.59
C SER A 172 16.33 13.04 19.15
N PHE A 173 16.29 12.69 17.85
CA PHE A 173 15.39 11.69 17.32
C PHE A 173 15.75 10.27 17.80
N HIS A 174 17.04 9.93 17.83
CA HIS A 174 17.48 8.66 18.40
C HIS A 174 17.23 8.57 19.90
N SER A 175 17.47 9.65 20.66
CA SER A 175 17.13 9.67 22.10
C SER A 175 15.63 9.53 22.34
N PHE A 176 14.79 10.18 21.53
CA PHE A 176 13.34 10.01 21.62
C PHE A 176 12.91 8.58 21.32
N MET A 177 13.32 8.03 20.17
CA MET A 177 12.88 6.71 19.74
C MET A 177 13.51 5.58 20.57
N GLY A 178 14.81 5.65 20.84
CA GLY A 178 15.58 4.60 21.52
C GLY A 178 15.52 4.64 23.04
N GLU A 179 15.50 5.82 23.67
CA GLU A 179 15.59 5.95 25.13
C GLU A 179 14.24 6.27 25.77
N ALA A 180 13.53 7.29 25.28
CA ALA A 180 12.27 7.72 25.90
C ALA A 180 11.16 6.66 25.76
N ILE A 181 11.03 6.04 24.59
CA ILE A 181 9.98 5.03 24.35
C ILE A 181 10.30 3.71 25.09
N THR A 182 11.57 3.33 25.22
CA THR A 182 11.95 2.09 25.90
C THR A 182 11.80 2.17 27.42
N GLN A 183 11.68 3.37 27.98
CA GLN A 183 11.37 3.59 29.40
C GLN A 183 9.87 3.40 29.73
N LEU A 184 8.99 3.37 28.72
CA LEU A 184 7.56 3.14 28.94
C LEU A 184 7.27 1.68 29.30
N ARG A 185 6.66 1.47 30.48
CA ARG A 185 6.47 0.16 31.13
C ARG A 185 5.92 -0.95 30.22
N TYR A 186 4.91 -0.66 29.41
CA TYR A 186 4.26 -1.66 28.54
C TYR A 186 4.79 -1.64 27.09
N VAL A 187 5.20 -0.47 26.59
CA VAL A 187 5.62 -0.29 25.19
C VAL A 187 7.04 -0.83 24.94
N LYS A 188 7.87 -0.91 26.00
CA LYS A 188 9.25 -1.44 25.92
C LYS A 188 9.36 -2.80 25.22
N TYR A 189 8.45 -3.72 25.51
CA TYR A 189 8.48 -5.07 24.92
C TYR A 189 8.17 -5.04 23.43
N ILE A 190 7.15 -4.29 23.03
CA ILE A 190 6.80 -4.09 21.62
C ILE A 190 7.99 -3.45 20.90
N TYR A 191 8.61 -2.45 21.51
CA TYR A 191 9.73 -1.75 20.91
C TYR A 191 10.95 -2.65 20.66
N LYS A 192 11.28 -3.52 21.63
CA LYS A 192 12.44 -4.43 21.56
C LYS A 192 12.30 -5.49 20.46
N TYR A 193 11.09 -6.01 20.23
CA TYR A 193 10.88 -7.13 19.29
C TYR A 193 10.38 -6.69 17.91
N ALA A 194 9.80 -5.49 17.78
CA ALA A 194 9.25 -4.99 16.52
C ALA A 194 10.24 -5.03 15.33
N PRO A 195 11.53 -4.63 15.47
CA PRO A 195 12.48 -4.66 14.34
C PRO A 195 12.72 -6.07 13.77
N PHE A 196 12.58 -7.12 14.59
CA PHE A 196 12.71 -8.51 14.16
C PHE A 196 11.42 -9.05 13.55
N VAL A 197 10.26 -8.64 14.06
CA VAL A 197 8.95 -9.09 13.59
C VAL A 197 8.60 -8.52 12.21
N MET A 198 8.97 -7.26 11.94
CA MET A 198 8.65 -6.58 10.68
C MET A 198 9.21 -7.29 9.42
N PRO A 199 10.50 -7.66 9.33
CA PRO A 199 11.02 -8.39 8.17
C PRO A 199 10.40 -9.78 8.02
N ILE A 200 10.08 -10.46 9.13
CA ILE A 200 9.38 -11.76 9.10
C ILE A 200 7.97 -11.59 8.49
N LEU A 201 7.22 -10.56 8.89
CA LEU A 201 5.91 -10.25 8.32
C LEU A 201 6.01 -9.87 6.84
N CYS A 202 7.04 -9.14 6.43
CA CYS A 202 7.28 -8.82 5.01
C CYS A 202 7.48 -10.10 4.18
N VAL A 203 8.31 -11.04 4.64
CA VAL A 203 8.51 -12.33 3.96
C VAL A 203 7.22 -13.13 3.91
N LEU A 204 6.48 -13.20 5.02
CA LEU A 204 5.20 -13.92 5.08
C LEU A 204 4.17 -13.34 4.10
N MET A 205 4.08 -12.01 3.99
CA MET A 205 3.21 -11.36 3.00
C MET A 205 3.62 -11.63 1.57
N LEU A 206 4.93 -11.63 1.25
CA LEU A 206 5.42 -11.99 -0.07
C LEU A 206 5.05 -13.43 -0.44
N VAL A 207 5.24 -14.37 0.49
CA VAL A 207 4.84 -15.77 0.32
C VAL A 207 3.33 -15.88 0.08
N PHE A 208 2.51 -15.18 0.87
CA PHE A 208 1.06 -15.15 0.70
C PHE A 208 0.64 -14.57 -0.67
N MET A 209 1.30 -13.51 -1.14
CA MET A 209 1.03 -12.93 -2.47
C MET A 209 1.41 -13.89 -3.60
N LEU A 210 2.51 -14.62 -3.48
CA LEU A 210 2.92 -15.62 -4.46
C LEU A 210 1.94 -16.81 -4.48
N LEU A 211 1.57 -17.33 -3.30
CA LEU A 211 0.59 -18.41 -3.16
C LEU A 211 -0.79 -17.99 -3.69
N SER A 212 -1.26 -16.79 -3.37
CA SER A 212 -2.55 -16.30 -3.86
C SER A 212 -2.55 -16.13 -5.38
N LYS A 213 -1.46 -15.67 -6.02
CA LYS A 213 -1.36 -15.67 -7.48
C LYS A 213 -1.37 -17.09 -8.08
N LEU A 214 -0.68 -18.04 -7.45
CA LEU A 214 -0.68 -19.44 -7.88
C LEU A 214 -2.08 -20.08 -7.76
N LEU A 215 -2.80 -19.79 -6.67
CA LEU A 215 -4.15 -20.30 -6.41
C LEU A 215 -5.22 -19.57 -7.25
N CYS A 216 -5.07 -18.25 -7.49
CA CYS A 216 -6.02 -17.44 -8.25
C CYS A 216 -5.80 -17.50 -9.77
N LYS A 217 -4.71 -18.09 -10.28
CA LYS A 217 -4.52 -18.35 -11.72
C LYS A 217 -5.68 -19.12 -12.35
N ASN A 218 -6.52 -19.78 -11.55
CA ASN A 218 -7.69 -20.54 -12.01
C ASN A 218 -8.99 -19.71 -12.14
N LYS A 219 -9.00 -18.43 -11.78
CA LYS A 219 -10.16 -17.54 -11.94
C LYS A 219 -9.81 -16.44 -12.92
N ARG A 220 -9.87 -16.75 -14.22
CA ARG A 220 -9.68 -15.79 -15.31
C ARG A 220 -10.78 -14.71 -15.19
N GLU A 221 -10.38 -13.57 -14.65
CA GLU A 221 -11.13 -12.32 -14.65
C GLU A 221 -11.37 -11.95 -16.12
N LYS A 222 -12.63 -11.95 -16.55
CA LYS A 222 -12.97 -11.40 -17.87
C LYS A 222 -12.63 -9.93 -17.80
N ASP A 223 -11.62 -9.51 -18.55
CA ASP A 223 -11.15 -8.12 -18.50
C ASP A 223 -12.28 -7.22 -19.00
N ALA A 224 -12.39 -6.01 -18.43
CA ALA A 224 -13.37 -5.02 -18.87
C ALA A 224 -13.24 -4.66 -20.36
N LEU A 225 -12.07 -4.95 -20.97
CA LEU A 225 -11.86 -4.85 -22.41
C LEU A 225 -12.60 -5.94 -23.20
N ASP A 226 -12.65 -7.18 -22.68
CA ASP A 226 -13.36 -8.29 -23.34
C ASP A 226 -14.85 -8.00 -23.43
N ILE A 227 -15.42 -7.42 -22.35
CA ILE A 227 -16.83 -7.02 -22.31
C ILE A 227 -17.11 -5.87 -23.28
N LEU A 228 -16.20 -4.90 -23.42
CA LEU A 228 -16.35 -3.79 -24.36
C LEU A 228 -16.19 -4.24 -25.82
N LEU A 229 -15.29 -5.18 -26.11
CA LEU A 229 -15.13 -5.79 -27.43
C LEU A 229 -16.33 -6.67 -27.80
N GLU A 230 -16.93 -7.35 -26.81
CA GLU A 230 -18.19 -8.07 -26.99
C GLU A 230 -19.34 -7.09 -27.30
N TYR A 231 -19.38 -5.93 -26.62
CA TYR A 231 -20.37 -4.88 -26.88
C TYR A 231 -20.17 -4.19 -28.25
N GLU A 232 -18.93 -3.99 -28.69
CA GLU A 232 -18.60 -3.41 -29.99
C GLU A 232 -18.96 -4.37 -31.15
N ASN A 233 -18.75 -5.67 -30.97
CA ASN A 233 -19.21 -6.69 -31.93
C ASN A 233 -20.74 -6.83 -32.02
N ILE A 234 -21.50 -6.39 -31.01
CA ILE A 234 -22.97 -6.43 -31.00
C ILE A 234 -23.58 -5.21 -31.69
N LYS A 235 -22.83 -4.12 -31.88
CA LYS A 235 -23.34 -2.95 -32.62
C LYS A 235 -23.29 -3.25 -34.12
N PRO A 236 -24.43 -3.34 -34.82
CA PRO A 236 -24.40 -3.35 -36.28
C PRO A 236 -23.80 -2.03 -36.75
N THR A 237 -22.74 -2.11 -37.56
CA THR A 237 -22.23 -0.99 -38.34
C THR A 237 -23.37 -0.48 -39.23
N ASN A 238 -23.90 0.70 -38.88
CA ASN A 238 -24.69 1.51 -39.80
C ASN A 238 -23.79 2.09 -40.88
#